data_AF-A0A329T319-F1
#
_entry.id   AF-A0A329T319-F1
#
_cell.length_a   1.000
_cell.length_b   1.000
_cell.length_c   1.000
_cell.angle_alpha   90.00
_cell.angle_beta   90.00
_cell.angle_gamma   90.00
#
_symmetry.space_group_name_H-M   'P 1'
#
loop_
_entity.id
_entity.type
_entity.pdbx_description
1 polymer ?
#
loop_
_entity_poly.entity_id
_entity_poly.type
_entity_poly.pdbx_seq_one_letter_code
_entity_poly.pdbx_strand_id
1 'polypeptide(L)'
;MVKHARAAITNQASDLPPTKVAKVVSVCEYCDKQFTTRGIPLHQKKCVKKQAHDKAEAKKTRSYNFCILNEAIYEEILSFLNNQTLTKMQMITGDRYQQCEPVLARYCCKCENDNPVIRHSFCRLCLSSSSYCFNGRITKRVAKAKYGMRGEDLSSIDFPKSYPYYSCQTLEDHMIKTIGSKREWLRHLVKRDLRKTKALATRILNRKTKGFLQTLAPGFAAYVSDIRFMKTDKEVLERCSERFVTLRAKLRENGLSLRADSSSCKVFITTGMGSVEDVVDSIAGSSD
;
A
#
# COMPACT_ATOMS: atom_id res chain seq x y z
N MET A 1 -13.26 17.30 -32.63
CA MET A 1 -12.97 17.75 -34.00
C MET A 1 -13.03 19.28 -33.95
N VAL A 2 -11.99 20.05 -34.27
CA VAL A 2 -11.33 20.13 -35.58
C VAL A 2 -9.87 20.58 -35.37
N LYS A 3 -8.94 19.83 -35.98
CA LYS A 3 -7.58 20.30 -36.30
C LYS A 3 -7.65 21.11 -37.59
N HIS A 4 -6.72 22.05 -37.80
CA HIS A 4 -5.96 22.38 -39.03
C HIS A 4 -5.38 23.80 -38.85
N ALA A 5 -4.06 24.00 -38.84
CA ALA A 5 -3.17 24.21 -40.01
C ALA A 5 -3.57 25.49 -40.80
N ARG A 6 -2.72 26.40 -41.27
CA ARG A 6 -1.29 26.38 -41.64
C ARG A 6 -0.88 27.83 -42.01
N ALA A 7 0.42 28.12 -41.89
CA ALA A 7 1.25 29.00 -42.73
C ALA A 7 0.93 30.51 -42.91
N ALA A 8 1.94 31.35 -42.61
CA ALA A 8 2.39 32.38 -43.54
C ALA A 8 3.89 32.67 -43.30
N ILE A 9 4.70 32.39 -44.33
CA ILE A 9 6.09 32.79 -44.49
C ILE A 9 6.08 34.23 -45.02
N THR A 10 6.96 35.09 -44.52
CA THR A 10 7.35 36.30 -45.26
C THR A 10 8.86 36.47 -45.16
N ASN A 11 9.51 36.31 -46.31
CA ASN A 11 10.90 36.67 -46.55
C ASN A 11 11.00 38.20 -46.64
N GLN A 12 11.95 38.79 -45.92
CA GLN A 12 12.67 39.98 -46.39
C GLN A 12 14.13 39.84 -45.98
N ALA A 13 14.99 39.84 -46.99
CA ALA A 13 16.44 39.86 -46.89
C ALA A 13 16.92 41.27 -47.24
N SER A 14 17.76 41.84 -46.38
CA SER A 14 19.01 42.54 -46.73
C SER A 14 19.48 43.33 -45.52
N ASP A 15 20.61 42.94 -44.94
CA ASP A 15 21.75 43.83 -44.66
C ASP A 15 22.80 43.12 -43.77
N LEU A 16 24.00 42.96 -44.32
CA LEU A 16 25.28 42.75 -43.60
C LEU A 16 26.17 43.94 -44.00
N PRO A 17 27.04 44.50 -43.13
CA PRO A 17 28.12 43.79 -42.40
C PRO A 17 28.44 44.41 -41.00
N PRO A 18 29.55 44.12 -40.26
CA PRO A 18 30.59 43.10 -40.41
C PRO A 18 30.73 42.15 -39.19
N THR A 19 31.42 41.06 -39.45
CA THR A 19 31.94 39.99 -38.56
C THR A 19 32.17 40.40 -37.10
N LYS A 20 31.26 39.98 -36.21
CA LYS A 20 31.54 39.85 -34.77
C LYS A 20 31.68 38.37 -34.47
N VAL A 21 32.88 37.96 -34.06
CA VAL A 21 33.19 36.61 -33.56
C VAL A 21 32.02 36.12 -32.72
N ALA A 22 31.35 35.05 -33.17
CA ALA A 22 30.19 34.50 -32.48
C ALA A 22 30.59 34.18 -31.05
N LYS A 23 30.07 34.92 -30.07
CA LYS A 23 30.31 34.65 -28.65
C LYS A 23 29.78 33.25 -28.38
N VAL A 24 30.68 32.33 -28.07
CA VAL A 24 30.32 30.97 -27.67
C VAL A 24 29.34 31.08 -26.50
N VAL A 25 28.10 30.68 -26.76
CA VAL A 25 27.00 30.68 -25.78
C VAL A 25 26.73 29.24 -25.40
N SER A 26 26.64 28.98 -24.11
CA SER A 26 26.34 27.68 -23.53
C SER A 26 24.95 27.72 -22.90
N VAL A 27 24.26 26.59 -22.91
CA VAL A 27 22.89 26.46 -22.37
C VAL A 27 22.96 26.05 -20.90
N CYS A 28 22.19 26.69 -20.03
CA CYS A 28 22.07 26.26 -18.65
C CYS A 28 21.27 24.96 -18.55
N GLU A 29 21.89 23.91 -18.02
CA GLU A 29 21.30 22.57 -17.82
C GLU A 29 20.04 22.54 -16.92
N TYR A 30 19.74 23.64 -16.21
CA TYR A 30 18.63 23.69 -15.25
C TYR A 30 17.43 24.53 -15.71
N CYS A 31 17.60 25.41 -16.69
CA CYS A 31 16.51 26.27 -17.18
C CYS A 31 16.52 26.53 -18.68
N ASP A 32 17.41 25.86 -19.42
CA ASP A 32 17.55 25.87 -20.87
C ASP A 32 17.78 27.26 -21.50
N LYS A 33 18.14 28.26 -20.69
CA LYS A 33 18.49 29.61 -21.15
C LYS A 33 19.95 29.67 -21.59
N GLN A 34 20.21 30.43 -22.65
CA GLN A 34 21.55 30.62 -23.23
C GLN A 34 22.31 31.75 -22.52
N PHE A 35 23.56 31.49 -22.15
CA PHE A 35 24.46 32.45 -21.51
C PHE A 35 25.82 32.43 -22.19
N THR A 36 26.55 33.53 -22.14
CA THR A 36 27.94 33.56 -22.60
C THR A 36 28.80 32.62 -21.75
N THR A 37 29.90 32.09 -22.29
CA THR A 37 30.80 31.17 -21.58
C THR A 37 31.26 31.71 -20.21
N ARG A 38 31.44 33.03 -20.08
CA ARG A 38 31.77 33.68 -18.79
C ARG A 38 30.57 33.80 -17.84
N GLY A 39 29.35 33.93 -18.37
CA GLY A 39 28.13 34.13 -17.58
C GLY A 39 27.51 32.83 -17.05
N ILE A 40 27.79 31.69 -17.69
CA ILE A 40 27.14 30.42 -17.34
C ILE A 40 27.45 29.91 -15.93
N PRO A 41 28.69 29.97 -15.39
CA PRO A 41 28.96 29.43 -14.05
C PRO A 41 28.26 30.25 -12.94
N LEU A 42 28.18 31.57 -13.13
CA LEU A 42 27.47 32.47 -12.20
C LEU A 42 25.96 32.22 -12.23
N HIS A 43 25.41 32.03 -13.43
CA HIS A 43 24.00 31.71 -13.58
C HIS A 43 23.66 30.34 -13.00
N GLN A 44 24.42 29.29 -13.30
CA GLN A 44 24.18 27.93 -12.80
C GLN A 44 24.14 27.91 -11.27
N LYS A 45 25.07 28.57 -10.58
CA LYS A 45 25.05 28.68 -9.11
C LYS A 45 23.76 29.33 -8.58
N LYS A 46 23.28 30.39 -9.22
CA LYS A 46 22.00 31.04 -8.85
C LYS A 46 20.79 30.17 -9.21
N CYS A 47 20.84 29.48 -10.34
CA CYS A 47 19.77 28.61 -10.82
C CYS A 47 19.59 27.39 -9.93
N VAL A 48 20.68 26.77 -9.48
CA VAL A 48 20.66 25.66 -8.51
C VAL A 48 20.09 26.11 -7.17
N LYS A 49 20.51 27.27 -6.65
CA LYS A 49 19.94 27.83 -5.41
C LYS A 49 18.45 28.12 -5.53
N LYS A 50 18.00 28.68 -6.67
CA LYS A 50 16.59 28.91 -6.94
C LYS A 50 15.83 27.59 -7.03
N GLN A 51 16.34 26.59 -7.75
CA GLN A 51 15.68 25.29 -7.85
C GLN A 51 15.60 24.57 -6.49
N ALA A 52 16.64 24.70 -5.65
CA ALA A 52 16.62 24.18 -4.28
C ALA A 52 15.59 24.91 -3.40
N HIS A 53 15.49 26.24 -3.54
CA HIS A 53 14.46 27.04 -2.89
C HIS A 53 13.06 26.66 -3.36
N ASP A 54 12.81 26.61 -4.66
CA ASP A 54 11.52 26.24 -5.25
C ASP A 54 11.12 24.80 -4.87
N LYS A 55 12.08 23.87 -4.83
CA LYS A 55 11.86 22.50 -4.31
C LYS A 55 11.56 22.48 -2.80
N ALA A 56 12.20 23.34 -2.02
CA ALA A 56 11.94 23.45 -0.58
C ALA A 56 10.59 24.13 -0.29
N GLU A 57 10.24 25.14 -1.09
CA GLU A 57 8.98 25.87 -1.00
C GLU A 57 7.80 25.01 -1.49
N ALA A 58 7.96 24.25 -2.57
CA ALA A 58 6.96 23.27 -3.01
C ALA A 58 6.76 22.11 -2.01
N LYS A 59 7.76 21.83 -1.16
CA LYS A 59 7.66 20.88 -0.05
C LYS A 59 6.98 21.47 1.19
N LYS A 60 6.89 22.80 1.32
CA LYS A 60 6.05 23.42 2.33
C LYS A 60 4.61 23.35 1.83
N THR A 61 3.80 22.48 2.43
CA THR A 61 2.35 22.59 2.33
C THR A 61 1.98 24.02 2.72
N ARG A 62 1.54 24.84 1.75
CA ARG A 62 0.99 26.17 2.05
C ARG A 62 -0.33 25.92 2.76
N SER A 63 -0.28 25.83 4.08
CA SER A 63 -1.46 25.82 4.95
C SER A 63 -2.12 27.19 4.82
N TYR A 64 -3.30 27.23 4.21
CA TYR A 64 -4.14 28.43 4.27
C TYR A 64 -4.75 28.47 5.66
N ASN A 65 -4.29 29.40 6.50
CA ASN A 65 -4.90 29.64 7.81
C ASN A 65 -6.14 30.50 7.61
N PHE A 66 -7.32 29.88 7.74
CA PHE A 66 -8.57 30.62 7.82
C PHE A 66 -8.66 31.31 9.18
N CYS A 67 -9.04 32.59 9.21
CA CYS A 67 -9.27 33.29 10.46
C CYS A 67 -10.63 32.86 11.04
N ILE A 68 -10.63 32.08 12.11
CA ILE A 68 -11.84 31.71 12.85
C ILE A 68 -12.17 32.86 13.80
N LEU A 69 -13.22 33.61 13.49
CA LEU A 69 -13.65 34.75 14.31
C LEU A 69 -14.55 34.31 15.48
N ASN A 70 -15.15 33.12 15.39
CA ASN A 70 -16.03 32.55 16.41
C ASN A 70 -15.95 31.03 16.38
N GLU A 71 -15.38 30.44 17.44
CA GLU A 71 -15.19 28.99 17.57
C GLU A 71 -16.51 28.21 17.61
N ALA A 72 -17.55 28.75 18.26
CA ALA A 72 -18.84 28.06 18.34
C ALA A 72 -19.51 27.95 16.97
N ILE A 73 -19.45 29.02 16.16
CA ILE A 73 -19.97 28.99 14.78
C ILE A 73 -19.12 28.05 13.92
N TYR A 74 -17.81 28.02 14.14
CA TYR A 74 -16.90 27.15 13.39
C TYR A 74 -17.18 25.67 13.65
N GLU A 75 -17.30 25.26 14.92
CA GLU A 75 -17.66 23.88 15.28
C GLU A 75 -19.04 23.48 14.75
N GLU A 76 -20.00 24.40 14.79
CA GLU A 76 -21.32 24.18 14.20
C GLU A 76 -21.23 23.96 12.68
N ILE A 77 -20.45 24.77 11.95
CA ILE A 77 -20.19 24.57 10.52
C ILE A 77 -19.54 23.21 10.27
N LEU A 78 -18.50 22.87 11.04
CA LEU A 78 -17.80 21.61 10.93
C LEU A 78 -18.77 20.42 11.11
N SER A 79 -19.76 20.53 12.01
CA SER A 79 -20.72 19.45 12.28
C SER A 79 -21.58 19.05 11.05
N PHE A 80 -21.83 19.98 10.14
CA PHE A 80 -22.58 19.73 8.90
C PHE A 80 -21.72 19.14 7.77
N LEU A 81 -20.40 19.21 7.90
CA LEU A 81 -19.50 18.73 6.84
C LEU A 81 -19.36 17.22 6.89
N ASN A 82 -19.50 16.58 5.73
CA ASN A 82 -19.22 15.16 5.61
C ASN A 82 -17.70 14.90 5.70
N ASN A 83 -17.34 13.62 5.87
CA ASN A 83 -15.95 13.24 6.09
C ASN A 83 -15.05 13.53 4.87
N GLN A 84 -15.59 13.47 3.65
CA GLN A 84 -14.84 13.78 2.45
C GLN A 84 -14.47 15.27 2.37
N THR A 85 -15.41 16.15 2.70
CA THR A 85 -15.17 17.59 2.80
C THR A 85 -14.16 17.89 3.89
N LEU A 86 -14.32 17.30 5.08
CA LEU A 86 -13.38 17.46 6.19
C LEU A 86 -11.96 16.96 5.82
N THR A 87 -11.86 15.84 5.10
CA THR A 87 -10.55 15.32 4.65
C THR A 87 -9.88 16.28 3.67
N LYS A 88 -10.64 16.84 2.72
CA LYS A 88 -10.10 17.84 1.79
C LYS A 88 -9.69 19.12 2.51
N MET A 89 -10.52 19.62 3.43
CA MET A 89 -10.17 20.78 4.25
C MET A 89 -8.88 20.52 5.01
N GLN A 90 -8.75 19.39 5.69
CA GLN A 90 -7.54 19.01 6.41
C GLN A 90 -6.30 18.93 5.50
N MET A 91 -6.45 18.54 4.23
CA MET A 91 -5.35 18.58 3.25
C MET A 91 -4.95 20.00 2.84
N ILE A 92 -5.91 20.94 2.80
CA ILE A 92 -5.70 22.34 2.39
C ILE A 92 -5.17 23.18 3.55
N THR A 93 -5.76 23.02 4.73
CA THR A 93 -5.42 23.80 5.93
C THR A 93 -4.24 23.18 6.67
N GLY A 94 -4.06 21.86 6.61
CA GLY A 94 -3.11 21.15 7.47
C GLY A 94 -3.65 20.89 8.88
N ASP A 95 -4.85 21.37 9.19
CA ASP A 95 -5.51 21.19 10.49
C ASP A 95 -5.96 19.75 10.69
N ARG A 96 -6.08 19.33 11.95
CA ARG A 96 -6.62 18.01 12.30
C ARG A 96 -8.04 18.15 12.83
N TYR A 97 -9.02 17.76 12.02
CA TYR A 97 -10.43 17.72 12.45
C TYR A 97 -10.74 16.40 13.15
N GLN A 98 -11.22 16.45 14.40
CA GLN A 98 -11.44 15.25 15.23
C GLN A 98 -12.42 14.24 14.61
N GLN A 99 -13.43 14.75 13.92
CA GLN A 99 -14.47 13.98 13.25
C GLN A 99 -14.07 13.46 11.86
N CYS A 100 -12.90 13.87 11.37
CA CYS A 100 -12.35 13.42 10.09
C CYS A 100 -11.68 12.05 10.24
N GLU A 101 -12.11 11.11 9.39
CA GLU A 101 -11.55 9.80 9.16
C GLU A 101 -11.04 9.70 7.71
N PRO A 102 -9.80 10.16 7.41
CA PRO A 102 -9.26 10.22 6.05
C PRO A 102 -9.26 8.88 5.31
N VAL A 103 -9.23 7.77 6.04
CA VAL A 103 -9.29 6.42 5.46
C VAL A 103 -10.62 6.17 4.73
N LEU A 104 -11.70 6.84 5.14
CA LEU A 104 -13.02 6.77 4.51
C LEU A 104 -13.17 7.74 3.32
N ALA A 105 -12.20 8.64 3.07
CA ALA A 105 -12.25 9.52 1.89
C ALA A 105 -11.91 8.80 0.57
N ARG A 106 -11.45 7.54 0.64
CA ARG A 106 -11.11 6.71 -0.53
C ARG A 106 -12.34 6.14 -1.24
N TYR A 107 -13.53 6.44 -0.76
CA TYR A 107 -14.80 5.99 -1.33
C TYR A 107 -15.35 7.04 -2.33
N CYS A 108 -16.56 6.86 -2.84
CA CYS A 108 -16.99 7.42 -4.13
C CYS A 108 -16.48 8.84 -4.48
N CYS A 109 -15.66 8.94 -5.53
CA CYS A 109 -14.95 10.18 -5.87
C CYS A 109 -15.83 11.28 -6.49
N LYS A 110 -17.06 10.97 -6.93
CA LYS A 110 -17.89 11.90 -7.73
C LYS A 110 -18.91 12.71 -6.94
N CYS A 111 -19.66 12.10 -6.02
CA CYS A 111 -20.73 12.81 -5.27
C CYS A 111 -20.25 13.43 -3.97
N GLU A 112 -18.95 13.38 -3.70
CA GLU A 112 -18.35 13.93 -2.49
C GLU A 112 -19.00 13.44 -1.18
N ASN A 113 -19.59 12.25 -1.20
CA ASN A 113 -20.30 11.66 -0.08
C ASN A 113 -19.62 10.34 0.31
N ASP A 114 -19.72 10.01 1.59
CA ASP A 114 -19.28 8.76 2.22
C ASP A 114 -20.13 7.55 1.76
N ASN A 115 -20.15 7.31 0.45
CA ASN A 115 -20.85 6.22 -0.20
C ASN A 115 -19.86 5.16 -0.69
N PRO A 116 -20.12 3.87 -0.41
CA PRO A 116 -19.28 2.79 -0.89
C PRO A 116 -19.11 2.78 -2.41
N VAL A 117 -17.91 2.42 -2.85
CA VAL A 117 -17.60 2.25 -4.27
C VAL A 117 -18.14 0.91 -4.74
N ILE A 118 -19.04 0.95 -5.71
CA ILE A 118 -19.61 -0.25 -6.33
C ILE A 118 -18.77 -0.64 -7.53
N ARG A 119 -18.55 0.29 -8.47
CA ARG A 119 -17.84 0.02 -9.73
C ARG A 119 -17.11 1.27 -10.21
N HIS A 120 -15.93 1.09 -10.80
CA HIS A 120 -15.13 2.19 -11.40
C HIS A 120 -14.95 3.41 -10.47
N SER A 121 -14.77 3.20 -9.16
CA SER A 121 -14.64 4.29 -8.18
C SER A 121 -15.89 5.16 -7.97
N PHE A 122 -17.06 4.72 -8.47
CA PHE A 122 -18.35 5.38 -8.28
C PHE A 122 -19.26 4.61 -7.31
N CYS A 123 -20.05 5.34 -6.53
CA CYS A 123 -21.19 4.79 -5.80
C CYS A 123 -22.36 4.48 -6.74
N ARG A 124 -23.42 3.87 -6.22
CA ARG A 124 -24.63 3.53 -6.97
C ARG A 124 -25.21 4.72 -7.70
N LEU A 125 -25.44 5.82 -6.98
CA LEU A 125 -26.07 7.02 -7.53
C LEU A 125 -25.23 7.62 -8.66
N CYS A 126 -23.92 7.76 -8.43
CA CYS A 126 -23.00 8.29 -9.44
C CYS A 126 -22.87 7.39 -10.68
N LEU A 127 -23.00 6.08 -10.49
CA LEU A 127 -22.96 5.10 -11.58
C LEU A 127 -24.26 5.10 -12.38
N SER A 128 -25.42 5.24 -11.71
CA SER A 128 -26.74 5.36 -12.35
C SER A 128 -26.87 6.64 -13.19
N SER A 129 -26.18 7.71 -12.84
CA SER A 129 -26.12 8.94 -13.64
C SER A 129 -25.08 8.90 -14.77
N SER A 130 -24.35 7.79 -14.95
CA SER A 130 -23.41 7.60 -16.06
C SER A 130 -24.08 6.80 -17.18
N SER A 131 -23.78 7.12 -18.44
CA SER A 131 -24.34 6.45 -19.63
C SER A 131 -24.02 4.95 -19.73
N TYR A 132 -23.18 4.43 -18.84
CA TYR A 132 -22.99 2.99 -18.66
C TYR A 132 -24.18 2.42 -17.89
N CYS A 133 -25.20 1.97 -18.63
CA CYS A 133 -26.40 1.31 -18.11
C CYS A 133 -26.07 0.28 -17.01
N PHE A 134 -26.18 0.72 -15.76
CA PHE A 134 -26.16 -0.15 -14.61
C PHE A 134 -27.60 -0.42 -14.24
N ASN A 135 -28.12 -1.61 -14.58
CA ASN A 135 -29.51 -2.02 -14.27
C ASN A 135 -29.75 -2.22 -12.76
N GLY A 136 -28.93 -1.62 -11.89
CA GLY A 136 -28.98 -1.81 -10.44
C GLY A 136 -28.59 -3.22 -9.98
N ARG A 137 -28.28 -4.14 -10.90
CA ARG A 137 -28.14 -5.57 -10.63
C ARG A 137 -26.67 -5.99 -10.59
N ILE A 138 -26.26 -6.69 -9.53
CA ILE A 138 -24.89 -7.19 -9.36
C ILE A 138 -24.84 -8.67 -9.01
N THR A 139 -23.73 -9.33 -9.36
CA THR A 139 -23.55 -10.75 -9.04
C THR A 139 -23.22 -10.97 -7.56
N LYS A 140 -23.44 -12.20 -7.07
CA LYS A 140 -23.01 -12.65 -5.74
C LYS A 140 -21.55 -12.29 -5.43
N ARG A 141 -20.67 -12.44 -6.42
CA ARG A 141 -19.24 -12.14 -6.30
C ARG A 141 -19.01 -10.65 -6.03
N VAL A 142 -19.71 -9.77 -6.76
CA VAL A 142 -19.58 -8.32 -6.58
C VAL A 142 -20.19 -7.88 -5.25
N ALA A 143 -21.33 -8.45 -4.84
CA ALA A 143 -21.93 -8.19 -3.53
C ALA A 143 -20.94 -8.50 -2.38
N LYS A 144 -20.34 -9.70 -2.38
CA LYS A 144 -19.30 -10.05 -1.38
C LYS A 144 -18.10 -9.11 -1.43
N ALA A 145 -17.60 -8.81 -2.63
CA ALA A 145 -16.39 -8.02 -2.80
C ALA A 145 -16.57 -6.55 -2.42
N LYS A 146 -17.62 -5.91 -2.91
CA LYS A 146 -17.84 -4.46 -2.81
C LYS A 146 -18.70 -4.06 -1.63
N TYR A 147 -19.69 -4.88 -1.27
CA TYR A 147 -20.60 -4.58 -0.16
C TYR A 147 -20.16 -5.21 1.17
N GLY A 148 -19.29 -6.21 1.16
CA GLY A 148 -18.88 -6.86 2.41
C GLY A 148 -19.81 -7.95 2.91
N MET A 149 -20.81 -8.31 2.10
CA MET A 149 -21.79 -9.34 2.41
C MET A 149 -21.15 -10.70 2.71
N ARG A 150 -21.63 -11.38 3.75
CA ARG A 150 -21.31 -12.78 4.02
C ARG A 150 -22.16 -13.71 3.16
N GLY A 151 -21.81 -15.00 3.16
CA GLY A 151 -22.61 -16.02 2.47
C GLY A 151 -24.01 -16.12 3.05
N GLU A 152 -24.10 -16.13 4.38
CA GLU A 152 -25.33 -16.19 5.18
C GLU A 152 -26.24 -14.98 4.93
N ASP A 153 -25.66 -13.76 4.98
CA ASP A 153 -26.40 -12.51 4.71
C ASP A 153 -27.06 -12.52 3.32
N LEU A 154 -26.40 -13.12 2.33
CA LEU A 154 -26.94 -13.20 0.97
C LEU A 154 -28.04 -14.26 0.84
N SER A 155 -28.08 -15.28 1.69
CA SER A 155 -29.17 -16.26 1.70
C SER A 155 -30.44 -15.71 2.35
N SER A 156 -30.33 -14.73 3.24
CA SER A 156 -31.48 -14.09 3.92
C SER A 156 -32.20 -13.04 3.05
N ILE A 157 -31.67 -12.72 1.88
CA ILE A 157 -32.29 -11.79 0.93
C ILE A 157 -33.09 -12.60 -0.08
N ASP A 158 -34.42 -12.44 -0.10
CA ASP A 158 -35.33 -13.22 -0.95
C ASP A 158 -34.98 -13.13 -2.45
N PHE A 159 -35.03 -14.30 -3.12
CA PHE A 159 -34.63 -14.48 -4.51
C PHE A 159 -35.81 -14.75 -5.44
N PRO A 160 -35.88 -14.11 -6.61
CA PRO A 160 -36.49 -14.71 -7.78
C PRO A 160 -35.59 -15.88 -8.21
N LYS A 161 -36.08 -17.12 -8.08
CA LYS A 161 -35.36 -18.39 -8.36
C LYS A 161 -34.68 -18.49 -9.75
N SER A 162 -34.92 -17.52 -10.64
CA SER A 162 -34.52 -17.53 -12.05
C SER A 162 -33.23 -16.76 -12.37
N TYR A 163 -32.71 -15.87 -11.50
CA TYR A 163 -31.54 -15.03 -11.86
C TYR A 163 -30.53 -14.78 -10.71
N PRO A 164 -29.20 -14.91 -10.94
CA PRO A 164 -28.16 -14.81 -9.92
C PRO A 164 -27.71 -13.36 -9.63
N TYR A 165 -28.64 -12.40 -9.71
CA TYR A 165 -28.35 -10.98 -9.58
C TYR A 165 -29.11 -10.32 -8.43
N TYR A 166 -28.41 -9.48 -7.67
CA TYR A 166 -28.92 -8.74 -6.53
C TYR A 166 -29.14 -7.28 -6.90
N SER A 167 -30.26 -6.71 -6.46
CA SER A 167 -30.47 -5.26 -6.51
C SER A 167 -29.50 -4.57 -5.56
N CYS A 168 -28.78 -3.57 -6.06
CA CYS A 168 -27.88 -2.74 -5.28
C CYS A 168 -28.62 -1.98 -4.19
N GLN A 169 -29.83 -1.52 -4.46
CA GLN A 169 -30.64 -0.83 -3.45
C GLN A 169 -30.97 -1.78 -2.30
N THR A 170 -31.45 -2.99 -2.60
CA THR A 170 -31.72 -4.01 -1.56
C THR A 170 -30.47 -4.34 -0.74
N LEU A 171 -29.30 -4.40 -1.38
CA LEU A 171 -28.04 -4.63 -0.67
C LEU A 171 -27.61 -3.43 0.18
N GLU A 172 -27.76 -2.19 -0.32
CA GLU A 172 -27.48 -0.98 0.46
C GLU A 172 -28.40 -0.91 1.67
N ASP A 173 -29.71 -1.10 1.47
CA ASP A 173 -30.73 -1.06 2.52
C ASP A 173 -30.47 -2.14 3.57
N HIS A 174 -30.12 -3.35 3.14
CA HIS A 174 -29.73 -4.43 4.05
C HIS A 174 -28.47 -4.07 4.84
N MET A 175 -27.42 -3.54 4.20
CA MET A 175 -26.20 -3.14 4.90
C MET A 175 -26.45 -2.02 5.90
N ILE A 176 -27.27 -1.03 5.54
CA ILE A 176 -27.67 0.05 6.45
C ILE A 176 -28.50 -0.50 7.60
N LYS A 177 -29.46 -1.40 7.34
CA LYS A 177 -30.27 -2.05 8.39
C LYS A 177 -29.41 -2.86 9.37
N THR A 178 -28.43 -3.60 8.86
CA THR A 178 -27.62 -4.53 9.66
C THR A 178 -26.47 -3.83 10.40
N ILE A 179 -25.89 -2.77 9.81
CA ILE A 179 -24.73 -2.07 10.38
C ILE A 179 -25.11 -0.71 10.99
N GLY A 180 -26.28 -0.17 10.67
CA GLY A 180 -26.86 1.04 11.25
C GLY A 180 -26.77 2.28 10.35
N SER A 181 -25.61 2.52 9.73
CA SER A 181 -25.43 3.69 8.85
C SER A 181 -24.44 3.42 7.70
N LYS A 182 -24.45 4.29 6.70
CA LYS A 182 -23.46 4.25 5.60
C LYS A 182 -22.03 4.43 6.11
N ARG A 183 -21.80 5.34 7.07
CA ARG A 183 -20.48 5.59 7.66
C ARG A 183 -19.97 4.36 8.41
N GLU A 184 -20.82 3.73 9.23
CA GLU A 184 -20.45 2.49 9.92
C GLU A 184 -20.18 1.35 8.95
N TRP A 185 -20.96 1.26 7.87
CA TRP A 185 -20.70 0.30 6.80
C TRP A 185 -19.34 0.54 6.13
N LEU A 186 -18.94 1.80 5.88
CA LEU A 186 -17.60 2.09 5.37
C LEU A 186 -16.50 1.68 6.36
N ARG A 187 -16.65 1.98 7.66
CA ARG A 187 -15.71 1.52 8.69
C ARG A 187 -15.58 -0.01 8.68
N HIS A 188 -16.70 -0.71 8.53
CA HIS A 188 -16.72 -2.17 8.39
C HIS A 188 -15.91 -2.64 7.17
N LEU A 189 -16.09 -2.01 6.00
CA LEU A 189 -15.35 -2.32 4.79
C LEU A 189 -13.84 -2.09 4.96
N VAL A 190 -13.43 -0.95 5.52
CA VAL A 190 -12.02 -0.64 5.80
C VAL A 190 -11.40 -1.69 6.72
N LYS A 191 -12.08 -2.03 7.83
CA LYS A 191 -11.60 -3.03 8.78
C LYS A 191 -11.42 -4.40 8.12
N ARG A 192 -12.37 -4.80 7.29
CA ARG A 192 -12.30 -6.04 6.50
C ARG A 192 -11.12 -6.04 5.54
N ASP A 193 -10.91 -4.95 4.81
CA ASP A 193 -9.84 -4.85 3.81
C ASP A 193 -8.47 -4.81 4.47
N LEU A 194 -8.33 -4.14 5.63
CA LEU A 194 -7.12 -4.18 6.44
C LEU A 194 -6.79 -5.62 6.89
N ARG A 195 -7.79 -6.39 7.36
CA ARG A 195 -7.61 -7.80 7.73
C ARG A 195 -7.14 -8.63 6.52
N LYS A 196 -7.74 -8.43 5.35
CA LYS A 196 -7.35 -9.12 4.11
C LYS A 196 -5.90 -8.80 3.71
N THR A 197 -5.52 -7.52 3.76
CA THR A 197 -4.16 -7.09 3.44
C THR A 197 -3.14 -7.69 4.41
N LYS A 198 -3.42 -7.65 5.72
CA LYS A 198 -2.56 -8.30 6.73
C LYS A 198 -2.43 -9.80 6.48
N ALA A 199 -3.55 -10.50 6.27
CA ALA A 199 -3.53 -11.94 5.99
C ALA A 199 -2.77 -12.29 4.71
N LEU A 200 -2.90 -11.47 3.66
CA LEU A 200 -2.16 -11.65 2.41
C LEU A 200 -0.65 -11.44 2.64
N ALA A 201 -0.26 -10.38 3.35
CA ALA A 201 1.13 -10.11 3.69
C ALA A 201 1.75 -11.29 4.48
N THR A 202 1.04 -11.82 5.48
CA THR A 202 1.47 -13.01 6.24
C THR A 202 1.62 -14.23 5.33
N ARG A 203 0.66 -14.50 4.43
CA ARG A 203 0.77 -15.62 3.47
C ARG A 203 1.96 -15.48 2.54
N ILE A 204 2.22 -14.28 2.05
CA ILE A 204 3.37 -14.00 1.18
C ILE A 204 4.67 -14.23 1.96
N LEU A 205 4.77 -13.72 3.20
CA LEU A 205 5.91 -13.94 4.06
C LEU A 205 6.14 -15.44 4.31
N ASN A 206 5.10 -16.16 4.72
CA ASN A 206 5.19 -17.60 4.99
C ASN A 206 5.61 -18.41 3.76
N ARG A 207 5.13 -18.05 2.56
CA ARG A 207 5.58 -18.68 1.31
C ARG A 207 7.06 -18.41 1.05
N LYS A 208 7.52 -17.17 1.24
CA LYS A 208 8.93 -16.80 1.09
C LYS A 208 9.83 -17.54 2.09
N THR A 209 9.44 -17.57 3.37
CA THR A 209 10.18 -18.30 4.41
C THR A 209 10.20 -19.79 4.13
N LYS A 210 9.08 -20.40 3.72
CA LYS A 210 9.04 -21.82 3.34
C LYS A 210 9.97 -22.12 2.15
N GLY A 211 9.94 -21.28 1.11
CA GLY A 211 10.84 -21.41 -0.03
C GLY A 211 12.31 -21.28 0.37
N PHE A 212 12.63 -20.37 1.28
CA PHE A 212 13.99 -20.21 1.81
C PHE A 212 14.44 -21.40 2.66
N LEU A 213 13.59 -21.95 3.53
CA LEU A 213 13.93 -23.16 4.29
C LEU A 213 14.24 -24.36 3.39
N GLN A 214 13.61 -24.42 2.21
CA GLN A 214 13.88 -25.47 1.22
C GLN A 214 15.23 -25.29 0.49
N THR A 215 15.82 -24.10 0.49
CA THR A 215 17.17 -23.88 -0.05
C THR A 215 18.28 -24.17 0.96
N LEU A 216 17.94 -24.35 2.24
CA LEU A 216 18.88 -24.71 3.30
C LEU A 216 19.17 -26.22 3.31
N ALA A 217 19.92 -26.69 4.32
CA ALA A 217 20.40 -28.07 4.36
C ALA A 217 19.27 -29.11 4.21
N PRO A 218 19.49 -30.21 3.46
CA PRO A 218 18.47 -31.24 3.26
C PRO A 218 17.93 -31.81 4.58
N GLY A 219 16.60 -31.79 4.74
CA GLY A 219 15.92 -32.24 5.95
C GLY A 219 15.81 -31.20 7.07
N PHE A 220 16.50 -30.05 6.98
CA PHE A 220 16.38 -28.98 7.96
C PHE A 220 14.97 -28.39 8.01
N ALA A 221 14.35 -28.17 6.84
CA ALA A 221 12.98 -27.65 6.74
C ALA A 221 11.95 -28.57 7.45
N ALA A 222 12.13 -29.88 7.34
CA ALA A 222 11.27 -30.86 8.04
C ALA A 222 11.50 -30.78 9.55
N TYR A 223 12.76 -30.79 9.98
CA TYR A 223 13.12 -30.68 11.40
C TYR A 223 12.55 -29.41 12.06
N VAL A 224 12.71 -28.24 11.42
CA VAL A 224 12.17 -26.96 11.89
C VAL A 224 10.64 -26.99 12.04
N SER A 225 9.95 -27.67 11.12
CA SER A 225 8.49 -27.87 11.17
C SER A 225 8.11 -28.75 12.37
N ASP A 226 8.84 -29.84 12.60
CA ASP A 226 8.56 -30.79 13.68
C ASP A 226 8.74 -30.16 15.06
N ILE A 227 9.78 -29.33 15.23
CA ILE A 227 10.03 -28.61 16.50
C ILE A 227 9.17 -27.34 16.67
N ARG A 228 8.30 -27.03 15.68
CA ARG A 228 7.45 -25.83 15.63
C ARG A 228 8.23 -24.52 15.81
N PHE A 229 9.39 -24.42 15.19
CA PHE A 229 10.24 -23.24 15.30
C PHE A 229 9.80 -22.14 14.32
N MET A 230 9.44 -20.97 14.85
CA MET A 230 8.71 -19.91 14.13
C MET A 230 9.56 -18.69 13.73
N LYS A 231 10.90 -18.78 13.78
CA LYS A 231 11.73 -17.63 13.37
C LYS A 231 11.72 -17.42 11.86
N THR A 232 11.69 -16.16 11.46
CA THR A 232 11.61 -15.71 10.06
C THR A 232 12.86 -14.97 9.58
N ASP A 233 13.79 -14.69 10.48
CA ASP A 233 15.06 -14.04 10.17
C ASP A 233 15.97 -14.99 9.39
N LYS A 234 16.49 -14.53 8.24
CA LYS A 234 17.26 -15.37 7.33
C LYS A 234 18.62 -15.78 7.91
N GLU A 235 19.35 -14.83 8.48
CA GLU A 235 20.69 -15.07 9.04
C GLU A 235 20.62 -16.02 10.25
N VAL A 236 19.55 -15.91 11.04
CA VAL A 236 19.30 -16.85 12.13
C VAL A 236 19.01 -18.25 11.58
N LEU A 237 18.18 -18.37 10.55
CA LEU A 237 17.84 -19.66 9.94
C LEU A 237 19.05 -20.33 9.27
N GLU A 238 19.95 -19.56 8.66
CA GLU A 238 21.22 -20.06 8.10
C GLU A 238 22.11 -20.64 9.19
N ARG A 239 22.36 -19.90 10.26
CA ARG A 239 23.13 -20.39 11.42
C ARG A 239 22.51 -21.63 12.05
N CYS A 240 21.18 -21.69 12.14
CA CYS A 240 20.49 -22.89 12.62
C CYS A 240 20.68 -24.07 11.66
N SER A 241 20.66 -23.84 10.35
CA SER A 241 20.90 -24.88 9.35
C SER A 241 22.33 -25.41 9.43
N GLU A 242 23.32 -24.55 9.65
CA GLU A 242 24.73 -24.96 9.85
C GLU A 242 24.86 -25.86 11.08
N ARG A 243 24.33 -25.43 12.23
CA ARG A 243 24.32 -26.26 13.46
C ARG A 243 23.60 -27.58 13.28
N PHE A 244 22.49 -27.58 12.55
CA PHE A 244 21.77 -28.80 12.20
C PHE A 244 22.64 -29.79 11.41
N VAL A 245 23.40 -29.30 10.43
CA VAL A 245 24.34 -30.14 9.67
C VAL A 245 25.42 -30.71 10.57
N THR A 246 26.05 -29.86 11.39
CA THR A 246 27.12 -30.28 12.31
C THR A 246 26.65 -31.34 13.30
N LEU A 247 25.53 -31.10 13.98
CA LEU A 247 24.99 -32.04 14.96
C LEU A 247 24.55 -33.35 14.30
N ARG A 248 23.90 -33.28 13.12
CA ARG A 248 23.45 -34.47 12.40
C ARG A 248 24.61 -35.34 11.92
N ALA A 249 25.73 -34.74 11.51
CA ALA A 249 26.94 -35.47 11.14
C ALA A 249 27.54 -36.19 12.35
N LYS A 250 27.69 -35.48 13.48
CA LYS A 250 28.24 -36.04 14.72
C LYS A 250 27.39 -37.16 15.32
N LEU A 251 26.07 -37.03 15.30
CA LEU A 251 25.19 -38.11 15.74
C LEU A 251 25.35 -39.35 14.87
N ARG A 252 25.45 -39.18 13.54
CA ARG A 252 25.63 -40.31 12.61
C ARG A 252 26.97 -41.02 12.81
N GLU A 253 28.05 -40.28 13.09
CA GLU A 253 29.36 -40.86 13.45
C GLU A 253 29.27 -41.78 14.67
N ASN A 254 28.36 -41.48 15.60
CA ASN A 254 28.12 -42.26 16.81
C ASN A 254 26.96 -43.28 16.68
N GLY A 255 26.47 -43.53 15.46
CA GLY A 255 25.36 -44.46 15.22
C GLY A 255 23.99 -43.97 15.70
N LEU A 256 23.88 -42.71 16.11
CA LEU A 256 22.65 -42.08 16.61
C LEU A 256 21.89 -41.34 15.50
N SER A 257 20.61 -41.08 15.76
CA SER A 257 19.74 -40.31 14.85
C SER A 257 19.29 -39.00 15.50
N LEU A 258 19.16 -37.96 14.68
CA LEU A 258 18.64 -36.67 15.13
C LEU A 258 17.13 -36.78 15.40
N ARG A 259 16.73 -36.58 16.65
CA ARG A 259 15.32 -36.58 17.05
C ARG A 259 14.79 -35.17 17.29
N ALA A 260 13.55 -34.91 16.85
CA ALA A 260 12.87 -33.63 17.02
C ALA A 260 12.27 -33.42 18.42
N ASP A 261 12.07 -34.51 19.17
CA ASP A 261 11.58 -34.49 20.55
C ASP A 261 12.68 -34.26 21.60
N SER A 262 13.96 -34.40 21.23
CA SER A 262 15.09 -34.09 22.09
C SER A 262 15.21 -32.58 22.34
N SER A 263 15.06 -32.18 23.61
CA SER A 263 15.24 -30.80 24.06
C SER A 263 16.67 -30.30 23.81
N SER A 264 17.68 -31.14 24.07
CA SER A 264 19.10 -30.83 23.85
C SER A 264 19.38 -30.53 22.37
N CYS A 265 18.91 -31.37 21.44
CA CYS A 265 19.02 -31.12 19.99
C CYS A 265 18.35 -29.80 19.59
N LYS A 266 17.13 -29.58 20.08
CA LYS A 266 16.35 -28.39 19.74
C LYS A 266 17.05 -27.12 20.20
N VAL A 267 17.53 -27.10 21.45
CA VAL A 267 18.22 -25.95 22.04
C VAL A 267 19.52 -25.68 21.29
N PHE A 268 20.35 -26.70 21.08
CA PHE A 268 21.60 -26.53 20.34
C PHE A 268 21.36 -25.95 18.93
N ILE A 269 20.44 -26.53 18.16
CA ILE A 269 20.16 -26.08 16.80
C ILE A 269 19.59 -24.66 16.79
N THR A 270 18.60 -24.36 17.65
CA THR A 270 17.89 -23.07 17.60
C THR A 270 18.62 -21.91 18.27
N THR A 271 19.32 -22.14 19.38
CA THR A 271 19.99 -21.08 20.15
C THR A 271 21.51 -21.18 20.12
N GLY A 272 22.08 -22.36 19.84
CA GLY A 272 23.53 -22.58 19.86
C GLY A 272 24.09 -22.70 21.27
N MET A 273 23.24 -23.06 22.25
CA MET A 273 23.67 -23.31 23.61
C MET A 273 24.19 -24.74 23.74
N GLY A 274 25.35 -24.90 24.40
CA GLY A 274 26.04 -26.18 24.59
C GLY A 274 27.08 -26.48 23.50
N SER A 275 27.92 -27.48 23.75
CA SER A 275 28.79 -28.07 22.72
C SER A 275 28.06 -29.17 21.95
N VAL A 276 28.59 -29.59 20.80
CA VAL A 276 27.99 -30.70 20.03
C VAL A 276 28.18 -32.02 20.78
N GLU A 277 29.33 -32.15 21.44
CA GLU A 277 29.77 -33.30 22.21
C GLU A 277 28.81 -33.56 23.39
N ASP A 278 28.50 -32.52 24.19
CA ASP A 278 27.58 -32.63 25.33
C ASP A 278 26.17 -33.09 24.90
N VAL A 279 25.72 -32.65 23.72
CA VAL A 279 24.42 -33.02 23.17
C VAL A 279 24.40 -34.48 22.73
N VAL A 280 25.49 -34.96 22.13
CA VAL A 280 25.64 -36.37 21.73
C VAL A 280 25.65 -37.27 22.97
N ASP A 281 26.44 -36.92 23.98
CA ASP A 281 26.55 -37.69 25.24
C ASP A 281 25.22 -37.74 25.98
N SER A 282 24.49 -36.62 26.02
CA SER A 282 23.14 -36.54 26.62
C SER A 282 22.15 -37.49 25.95
N ILE A 283 22.27 -37.73 24.64
CA ILE A 283 21.38 -38.63 23.88
C ILE A 283 21.83 -40.09 24.05
N ALA A 284 23.13 -40.34 24.11
CA ALA A 284 23.68 -41.67 24.37
C ALA A 284 23.27 -42.16 25.77
N GLY A 285 23.40 -41.32 26.80
CA GLY A 285 23.07 -41.67 28.19
C GLY A 285 21.59 -41.74 28.53
N SER A 286 20.69 -41.45 27.59
CA SER A 286 19.23 -41.62 27.75
C SER A 286 18.66 -42.82 26.98
N SER A 287 19.53 -43.69 26.47
CA SER A 287 19.18 -44.92 25.74
C SER A 287 19.41 -46.22 26.55
N ASP A 288 19.80 -46.11 27.82
CA ASP A 288 19.82 -47.20 28.83
C ASP A 288 18.53 -47.19 29.68
#